data_AF-A0A2V5LSZ2-F1
#
_entry.id   AF-A0A2V5LSZ2-F1
#
_cell.length_a   1.000
_cell.length_b   1.000
_cell.length_c   1.000
_cell.angle_alpha   90.00
_cell.angle_beta   90.00
_cell.angle_gamma   90.00
#
_symmetry.space_group_name_H-M   'P 1'
#
loop_
_entity.id
_entity.type
_entity.pdbx_description
1 polymer ?
#
loop_
_entity_poly.entity_id
_entity_poly.type
_entity_poly.pdbx_seq_one_letter_code
_entity_poly.pdbx_strand_id
1 'polypeptide(L)'
;MNMRVVDLKIEDIAFGGKGVAREQGKAVFVPYTIESELVSAEIVREKKQFAEAEFVEVKQASPDRVEPQCPYFGRCGGCAYQHMSYEHQLAIKWRQVRDALERIGKLKDVPMRPIIPSPEQYGYRNRITV
;
A
#
# COMPACT_ATOMS: atom_id res chain seq x y z
N MET A 1 -24.30 -10.78 -0.38
CA MET A 1 -22.85 -10.70 -0.09
C MET A 1 -22.75 -10.33 1.38
N ASN A 2 -22.13 -11.17 2.21
CA ASN A 2 -22.01 -10.86 3.64
C ASN A 2 -20.86 -9.86 3.83
N MET A 3 -21.22 -8.59 3.93
CA MET A 3 -20.33 -7.54 4.42
C MET A 3 -19.98 -7.86 5.88
N ARG A 4 -18.68 -8.08 6.14
CA ARG A 4 -18.16 -8.36 7.48
C ARG A 4 -16.90 -7.55 7.72
N VAL A 5 -16.80 -6.98 8.90
CA VAL A 5 -15.60 -6.27 9.37
C VAL A 5 -14.69 -7.28 10.07
N VAL A 6 -13.41 -7.22 9.75
CA VAL A 6 -12.37 -8.12 10.25
C VAL A 6 -11.15 -7.34 10.67
N ASP A 7 -10.46 -7.84 11.69
CA ASP A 7 -9.17 -7.31 12.12
C ASP A 7 -8.06 -8.01 11.35
N LEU A 8 -7.26 -7.24 10.63
CA LEU A 8 -6.22 -7.76 9.75
C LEU A 8 -4.86 -7.17 10.14
N LYS A 9 -3.86 -8.06 10.26
CA LYS A 9 -2.46 -7.66 10.33
C LYS A 9 -1.91 -7.53 8.92
N ILE A 10 -1.39 -6.36 8.60
CA ILE A 10 -0.81 -6.07 7.29
C ILE A 10 0.63 -6.57 7.26
N GLU A 11 0.92 -7.42 6.28
CA GLU A 11 2.19 -8.12 6.13
C GLU A 11 3.10 -7.50 5.08
N ASP A 12 2.51 -6.95 4.00
CA ASP A 12 3.24 -6.42 2.85
C ASP A 12 2.42 -5.33 2.12
N ILE A 13 3.03 -4.64 1.16
CA ILE A 13 2.38 -3.65 0.28
C ILE A 13 2.50 -4.11 -1.16
N ALA A 14 1.35 -4.43 -1.75
CA ALA A 14 1.26 -4.81 -3.15
C ALA A 14 1.61 -3.64 -4.07
N PHE A 15 2.02 -3.96 -5.31
CA PHE A 15 2.17 -2.97 -6.36
C PHE A 15 0.85 -2.20 -6.53
N GLY A 16 0.92 -0.86 -6.52
CA GLY A 16 -0.24 0.02 -6.51
C GLY A 16 -0.68 0.49 -5.12
N GLY A 17 -0.05 0.00 -4.05
CA GLY A 17 -0.11 0.60 -2.71
C GLY A 17 -1.19 0.10 -1.78
N LYS A 18 -1.87 -1.00 -2.14
CA LYS A 18 -2.74 -1.71 -1.21
C LYS A 18 -1.90 -2.57 -0.27
N GLY A 19 -2.19 -2.52 1.02
CA GLY A 19 -1.66 -3.48 1.98
C GLY A 19 -2.21 -4.88 1.72
N VAL A 20 -1.41 -5.87 2.08
CA VAL A 20 -1.71 -7.28 1.94
C VAL A 20 -1.73 -7.91 3.31
N ALA A 21 -2.88 -8.47 3.68
CA ALA A 21 -3.03 -9.33 4.84
C ALA A 21 -3.35 -10.76 4.39
N ARG A 22 -3.35 -11.69 5.34
CA ARG A 22 -3.84 -13.05 5.13
C ARG A 22 -4.98 -13.35 6.08
N GLU A 23 -6.07 -13.86 5.52
CA GLU A 23 -7.22 -14.32 6.29
C GLU A 23 -7.70 -15.65 5.72
N GLN A 24 -7.82 -16.69 6.58
CA GLN A 24 -8.25 -18.02 6.17
C GLN A 24 -7.48 -18.59 4.96
N GLY A 25 -6.18 -18.30 4.88
CA GLY A 25 -5.31 -18.74 3.78
C GLY A 25 -5.45 -17.96 2.47
N LYS A 26 -6.31 -16.94 2.40
CA LYS A 26 -6.46 -16.05 1.24
C LYS A 26 -5.72 -14.74 1.48
N ALA A 27 -5.17 -14.17 0.41
CA ALA A 27 -4.69 -12.79 0.45
C ALA A 27 -5.88 -11.82 0.52
N VAL A 28 -5.78 -10.81 1.38
CA VAL A 28 -6.77 -9.74 1.50
C VAL A 28 -6.08 -8.41 1.18
N PHE A 29 -6.57 -7.72 0.16
CA PHE A 29 -6.03 -6.42 -0.25
C PHE A 29 -6.81 -5.29 0.40
N VAL A 30 -6.11 -4.42 1.15
CA VAL A 30 -6.72 -3.33 1.91
C VAL A 30 -6.04 -2.00 1.49
N PRO A 31 -6.76 -1.02 0.91
CA PRO A 31 -6.17 0.27 0.56
C PRO A 31 -5.76 1.06 1.81
N TYR A 32 -4.86 2.02 1.67
CA TYR A 32 -4.52 3.01 2.73
C TYR A 32 -3.97 2.44 4.04
N THR A 33 -3.32 1.28 3.94
CA THR A 33 -2.66 0.59 5.06
C THR A 33 -1.15 0.47 4.83
N ILE A 34 -0.40 0.11 5.86
CA ILE A 34 1.06 -0.01 5.86
C ILE A 34 1.45 -1.35 6.49
N GLU A 35 2.58 -1.96 6.08
CA GLU A 35 3.11 -3.15 6.76
C GLU A 35 3.24 -2.92 8.27
N SER A 36 3.07 -3.99 9.06
CA SER A 36 3.07 -4.03 10.53
C SER A 36 1.84 -3.44 11.24
N GLU A 37 0.91 -2.85 10.51
CA GLU A 37 -0.34 -2.35 11.09
C GLU A 37 -1.30 -3.47 11.48
N LEU A 38 -2.07 -3.21 12.54
CA LEU A 38 -3.34 -3.90 12.81
C LEU A 38 -4.48 -2.96 12.45
N VAL A 39 -5.37 -3.38 11.56
CA VAL A 39 -6.47 -2.54 11.04
C VAL A 39 -7.80 -3.27 11.10
N SER A 40 -8.89 -2.51 11.24
CA SER A 40 -10.23 -2.97 10.88
C SER A 40 -10.44 -2.77 9.39
N ALA A 41 -10.91 -3.79 8.69
CA ALA A 41 -11.26 -3.70 7.28
C ALA A 41 -12.58 -4.42 6.99
N GLU A 42 -13.38 -3.87 6.07
CA GLU A 42 -14.64 -4.45 5.63
C GLU A 42 -14.43 -5.26 4.35
N ILE A 43 -14.72 -6.56 4.37
CA ILE A 43 -14.64 -7.39 3.15
C ILE A 43 -15.78 -6.99 2.21
N VAL A 44 -15.45 -6.33 1.10
CA VAL A 44 -16.42 -5.88 0.09
C VAL A 44 -16.52 -6.83 -1.10
N ARG A 45 -15.48 -7.65 -1.33
CA ARG A 45 -15.48 -8.62 -2.42
C ARG A 45 -14.66 -9.84 -2.07
N GLU A 46 -15.25 -11.01 -2.27
CA GLU A 46 -14.57 -12.28 -2.06
C GLU A 46 -14.43 -13.05 -3.37
N LYS A 47 -13.23 -13.57 -3.65
CA LYS A 47 -12.94 -14.47 -4.76
C LYS A 47 -12.33 -15.77 -4.24
N LYS A 48 -12.09 -16.71 -5.16
CA LYS A 48 -11.53 -18.04 -4.83
C LYS A 48 -10.16 -17.95 -4.17
N GLN A 49 -9.29 -17.06 -4.65
CA GLN A 49 -7.88 -16.97 -4.22
C GLN A 49 -7.56 -15.75 -3.35
N PHE A 50 -8.42 -14.72 -3.37
CA PHE A 50 -8.18 -13.48 -2.65
C PHE A 50 -9.50 -12.77 -2.30
N ALA A 51 -9.42 -11.80 -1.41
CA ALA A 51 -10.48 -10.86 -1.11
C ALA A 51 -10.01 -9.41 -1.29
N GLU A 52 -10.95 -8.52 -1.57
CA GLU A 52 -10.76 -7.06 -1.53
C GLU A 52 -11.55 -6.53 -0.34
N ALA A 53 -10.92 -5.66 0.42
CA ALA A 53 -11.52 -5.03 1.58
C ALA A 53 -11.39 -3.51 1.48
N GLU A 54 -12.33 -2.80 2.09
CA GLU A 54 -12.22 -1.36 2.33
C GLU A 54 -11.64 -1.12 3.72
N PHE A 55 -10.79 -0.10 3.83
CA PHE A 55 -10.19 0.30 5.10
C PHE A 55 -11.24 0.99 5.98
N VAL A 56 -11.30 0.61 7.27
CA VAL A 56 -12.20 1.22 8.25
C VAL A 56 -11.41 2.09 9.23
N GLU A 57 -10.46 1.51 9.96
CA GLU A 57 -9.65 2.22 10.95
C GLU A 57 -8.34 1.49 11.25
N VAL A 58 -7.37 2.23 11.79
CA VAL A 58 -6.12 1.68 12.32
C VAL A 58 -6.28 1.41 13.81
N LYS A 59 -6.08 0.16 14.22
CA LYS A 59 -6.03 -0.23 15.65
C LYS A 59 -4.63 -0.11 16.23
N GLN A 60 -3.62 -0.40 15.42
CA GLN A 60 -2.22 -0.23 15.75
C GLN A 60 -1.48 0.33 14.54
N ALA A 61 -0.97 1.55 14.67
CA ALA A 61 -0.30 2.25 13.58
C ALA A 61 1.15 1.78 13.41
N SER A 62 1.59 1.79 12.15
CA SER A 62 3.01 1.66 11.81
C SER A 62 3.74 2.95 12.22
N PRO A 63 5.02 2.87 12.64
CA PRO A 63 5.85 4.07 12.86
C PRO A 63 5.99 4.93 11.60
N ASP A 64 5.79 4.36 10.41
CA ASP A 64 5.84 5.07 9.14
C ASP A 64 4.52 5.73 8.74
N ARG A 65 3.46 5.62 9.56
CA ARG A 65 2.20 6.30 9.30
C ARG A 65 2.34 7.81 9.53
N VAL A 66 1.91 8.59 8.54
CA VAL A 66 1.83 10.06 8.62
C VAL A 66 0.43 10.53 8.25
N GLU A 67 0.06 11.71 8.70
CA GLU A 67 -1.19 12.34 8.29
C GLU A 67 -1.06 12.87 6.85
N PRO A 68 -1.93 12.45 5.91
CA PRO A 68 -1.92 12.96 4.54
C PRO A 68 -2.15 14.48 4.50
N GLN A 69 -1.31 15.21 3.77
CA GLN A 69 -1.52 16.66 3.59
C GLN A 69 -2.75 17.00 2.74
N CYS A 70 -3.15 16.11 1.81
CA CYS A 70 -4.31 16.36 0.96
C CYS A 70 -5.60 15.93 1.67
N PRO A 71 -6.57 16.85 1.88
CA PRO A 71 -7.84 16.51 2.53
C PRO A 71 -8.71 15.56 1.69
N TYR A 72 -8.40 15.38 0.41
CA TYR A 72 -9.11 14.48 -0.50
C TYR A 72 -8.43 13.10 -0.65
N PHE A 73 -7.32 12.87 0.06
CA PHE A 73 -6.70 11.56 0.10
C PHE A 73 -7.72 10.51 0.57
N GLY A 74 -7.65 9.30 0.01
CA GLY A 74 -8.65 8.26 0.24
C GLY A 74 -9.89 8.32 -0.66
N ARG A 75 -10.26 9.52 -1.17
CA ARG A 75 -11.50 9.75 -1.93
C ARG A 75 -11.28 10.00 -3.42
N CYS A 76 -10.30 10.84 -3.76
CA CYS A 76 -10.05 11.24 -5.15
C CYS A 76 -9.33 10.15 -5.98
N GLY A 77 -8.63 9.21 -5.34
CA GLY A 77 -7.89 8.14 -6.02
C GLY A 77 -6.59 8.57 -6.71
N GLY A 78 -6.26 9.87 -6.73
CA GLY A 78 -5.06 10.40 -7.40
C GLY A 78 -3.72 10.09 -6.72
N CYS A 79 -3.73 9.66 -5.45
CA CYS A 79 -2.53 9.34 -4.68
C CYS A 79 -2.74 8.05 -3.89
N ALA A 80 -1.74 7.17 -3.88
CA ALA A 80 -1.79 5.88 -3.19
C ALA A 80 -1.11 5.87 -1.81
N TYR A 81 -0.16 6.78 -1.57
CA TYR A 81 0.82 6.63 -0.47
C TYR A 81 0.91 7.80 0.51
N GLN A 82 0.03 8.80 0.46
CA GLN A 82 0.21 10.00 1.32
C GLN A 82 0.10 9.71 2.82
N HIS A 83 -0.43 8.55 3.20
CA HIS A 83 -0.49 8.07 4.59
C HIS A 83 0.84 7.45 5.08
N MET A 84 1.87 7.38 4.23
CA MET A 84 3.19 6.81 4.53
C MET A 84 4.28 7.88 4.53
N SER A 85 5.24 7.76 5.45
CA SER A 85 6.48 8.55 5.45
C SER A 85 7.17 8.45 4.08
N TYR A 86 7.82 9.53 3.64
CA TYR A 86 8.40 9.56 2.30
C TYR A 86 9.53 8.55 2.15
N GLU A 87 10.31 8.37 3.20
CA GLU A 87 11.37 7.37 3.30
C GLU A 87 10.82 5.96 3.08
N HIS A 88 9.69 5.62 3.70
CA HIS A 88 9.05 4.32 3.53
C HIS A 88 8.47 4.14 2.12
N GLN A 89 7.93 5.21 1.52
CA GLN A 89 7.50 5.17 0.11
C GLN A 89 8.65 4.81 -0.83
N LEU A 90 9.85 5.35 -0.61
CA LEU A 90 11.04 5.04 -1.40
C LEU A 90 11.49 3.59 -1.18
N ALA A 91 11.46 3.11 0.07
CA ALA A 91 11.81 1.74 0.40
C ALA A 91 10.86 0.72 -0.26
N ILE A 92 9.55 0.98 -0.23
CA ILE A 92 8.54 0.16 -0.93
C ILE A 92 8.82 0.11 -2.44
N LYS A 93 9.04 1.27 -3.08
CA LYS A 93 9.34 1.33 -4.52
C LYS A 93 10.61 0.56 -4.87
N TRP A 94 11.65 0.67 -4.03
CA TRP A 94 12.88 -0.09 -4.21
C TRP A 94 12.63 -1.60 -4.15
N ARG A 95 11.91 -2.07 -3.11
CA ARG A 95 11.52 -3.49 -2.97
C ARG A 95 10.71 -3.97 -4.17
N GLN A 96 9.75 -3.19 -4.64
CA GLN A 96 8.90 -3.57 -5.78
C GLN A 96 9.72 -3.73 -7.07
N VAL A 97 10.70 -2.85 -7.33
CA VAL A 97 11.60 -3.00 -8.48
C VAL A 97 12.47 -4.25 -8.34
N ARG A 98 13.05 -4.48 -7.17
CA ARG A 98 13.85 -5.69 -6.89
C ARG A 98 13.02 -6.96 -7.13
N ASP A 99 11.84 -7.03 -6.54
CA ASP A 99 10.95 -8.18 -6.63
C ASP A 99 10.51 -8.43 -8.08
N ALA A 100 10.30 -7.39 -8.88
CA ALA A 100 9.99 -7.53 -10.30
C ALA A 100 11.18 -8.10 -11.09
N LEU A 101 12.39 -7.58 -10.87
CA LEU A 101 13.62 -8.08 -11.53
C LEU A 101 13.86 -9.55 -11.20
N GLU A 102 13.70 -9.94 -9.94
CA GLU A 102 13.95 -11.30 -9.50
C GLU A 102 12.84 -12.26 -9.95
N ARG A 103 11.57 -11.95 -9.64
CA ARG A 103 10.47 -12.89 -9.85
C ARG A 103 10.02 -12.98 -11.31
N ILE A 104 9.99 -11.85 -12.01
CA ILE A 104 9.55 -11.77 -13.40
C ILE A 104 10.75 -11.88 -14.34
N GLY A 105 11.78 -11.04 -14.11
CA GLY A 105 12.98 -11.01 -14.94
C GLY A 105 13.91 -12.21 -14.75
N LYS A 106 13.75 -12.99 -13.67
CA LYS A 106 14.64 -14.11 -13.29
C LYS A 106 16.10 -13.68 -13.09
N LEU A 107 16.31 -12.42 -12.75
CA LEU A 107 17.64 -11.84 -12.48
C LEU A 107 17.87 -11.81 -10.97
N LYS A 108 18.80 -12.63 -10.48
CA LYS A 108 19.17 -12.68 -9.07
C LYS A 108 20.32 -11.73 -8.77
N ASP A 109 20.35 -11.20 -7.55
CA ASP A 109 21.45 -10.39 -7.00
C ASP A 109 21.84 -9.19 -7.87
N VAL A 110 20.85 -8.57 -8.54
CA VAL A 110 21.08 -7.38 -9.36
C VAL A 110 21.51 -6.23 -8.45
N PRO A 111 22.67 -5.59 -8.69
CA PRO A 111 23.09 -4.43 -7.91
C PRO A 111 22.14 -3.27 -8.18
N MET A 112 21.41 -2.84 -7.15
CA MET A 112 20.43 -1.76 -7.23
C MET A 112 20.87 -0.55 -6.40
N ARG A 113 20.83 0.63 -7.01
CA ARG A 113 20.99 1.90 -6.30
C ARG A 113 19.69 2.24 -5.54
N PRO A 114 19.75 3.11 -4.52
CA PRO A 114 18.55 3.68 -3.91
C PRO A 114 17.66 4.39 -4.94
N ILE A 115 16.35 4.46 -4.67
CA ILE A 115 15.44 5.26 -5.49
C ILE A 115 15.82 6.73 -5.35
N ILE A 116 15.95 7.42 -6.48
CA ILE A 116 16.21 8.86 -6.49
C ILE A 116 14.93 9.56 -6.01
N PRO A 117 14.98 10.31 -4.89
CA PRO A 117 13.83 11.04 -4.40
C PRO A 117 13.47 12.20 -5.34
N SER A 118 12.19 12.56 -5.34
CA SER A 118 11.73 13.82 -5.91
C SER A 118 12.31 14.97 -5.07
N PRO A 119 12.83 16.05 -5.69
CA PRO A 119 13.23 17.25 -4.97
C PRO A 119 12.07 17.88 -4.18
N GLU A 120 10.84 17.72 -4.70
CA GLU A 120 9.60 18.22 -4.08
C GLU A 120 8.59 17.08 -3.93
N GLN A 121 8.08 16.86 -2.71
CA GLN A 121 7.08 15.82 -2.44
C GLN A 121 5.65 16.25 -2.78
N TYR A 122 5.41 17.57 -2.81
CA TYR A 122 4.15 18.21 -3.15
C TYR A 122 4.40 19.32 -4.18
N GLY A 123 3.39 19.73 -4.95
CA GLY A 123 3.54 20.78 -5.97
C GLY A 123 4.28 20.34 -7.24
N TYR A 124 4.91 19.16 -7.25
CA TYR A 124 5.73 18.69 -8.37
C TYR A 124 4.99 18.44 -9.70
N ARG A 125 3.66 18.23 -9.68
CA ARG A 125 2.89 17.98 -10.91
C ARG A 125 2.56 19.31 -11.59
N ASN A 126 3.13 19.53 -12.77
CA ASN A 126 2.86 20.71 -13.61
C ASN A 126 1.59 20.60 -14.46
N ARG A 127 0.91 19.45 -14.46
CA ARG A 127 -0.36 19.21 -15.16
C ARG A 127 -1.26 18.26 -14.37
N ILE A 128 -2.54 18.61 -14.30
CA ILE A 128 -3.62 17.77 -13.75
C ILE A 128 -4.74 17.72 -14.79
N THR A 129 -5.33 16.55 -14.99
CA THR A 129 -6.52 16.36 -15.81
C THR A 129 -7.51 15.58 -14.95
N VAL A 130 -8.72 16.12 -14.86
CA VAL A 130 -9.83 15.59 -14.04
C VAL A 130 -10.91 15.11 -14.99
#